data_AF-D8G5C0-F1
#
_entry.id   AF-D8G5C0-F1
#
_cell.length_a   1.000
_cell.length_b   1.000
_cell.length_c   1.000
_cell.angle_alpha   90.00
_cell.angle_beta   90.00
_cell.angle_gamma   90.00
#
_symmetry.space_group_name_H-M   'P 1'
#
loop_
_entity.id
_entity.type
_entity.pdbx_description
1 polymer ?
#
loop_
_entity_poly.entity_id
_entity_poly.type
_entity_poly.pdbx_seq_one_letter_code
_entity_poly.pdbx_strand_id
1 'polypeptide(L)'
;MDKINRYRRKSYWISLLLTVLLTFPLMTACGSKQASVPPPVDDTRAGQTVSAPNRSPEVKKGLSNTQKVAILAGAAALYYIYNQHKNKQEQGPQGQYYLSKNGRVYYRDAEHRAHWVTPPPEGIKVPESEAQKYREFQGYNNSPTGRDLTSVAEARTAAPVQ
;
A
#
# COMPACT_ATOMS: atom_id res chain seq x y z
N MET A 1 -10.81 -23.46 53.26
CA MET A 1 -11.15 -24.71 52.56
C MET A 1 -12.32 -24.40 51.63
N ASP A 2 -12.34 -24.41 50.30
CA ASP A 2 -11.46 -24.81 49.18
C ASP A 2 -11.99 -24.06 47.93
N LYS A 3 -11.26 -23.14 47.28
CA LYS A 3 -10.35 -23.33 46.13
C LYS A 3 -10.73 -24.42 45.10
N ILE A 4 -10.82 -23.98 43.83
CA ILE A 4 -10.51 -24.71 42.58
C ILE A 4 -11.68 -25.49 41.93
N ASN A 5 -12.27 -24.92 40.87
CA ASN A 5 -11.91 -25.40 39.53
C ASN A 5 -12.40 -24.48 38.40
N ARG A 6 -11.40 -23.98 37.68
CA ARG A 6 -11.43 -23.05 36.57
C ARG A 6 -11.01 -23.87 35.33
N TYR A 7 -11.62 -23.61 34.17
CA TYR A 7 -11.16 -24.04 32.84
C TYR A 7 -11.22 -25.55 32.50
N ARG A 8 -12.40 -26.02 32.08
CA ARG A 8 -12.54 -27.17 31.16
C ARG A 8 -13.52 -26.81 30.07
N ARG A 9 -13.03 -26.65 28.84
CA ARG A 9 -13.70 -26.52 27.52
C ARG A 9 -13.20 -25.28 26.79
N LYS A 10 -12.05 -25.42 26.09
CA LYS A 10 -11.62 -24.63 24.90
C LYS A 10 -10.12 -24.86 24.62
N SER A 11 -9.64 -26.11 24.65
CA SER A 11 -8.24 -26.40 24.31
C SER A 11 -8.10 -27.79 23.68
N TYR A 12 -8.73 -27.99 22.52
CA TYR A 12 -8.45 -29.15 21.65
C TYR A 12 -8.12 -28.75 20.21
N TRP A 13 -8.26 -27.48 19.85
CA TRP A 13 -7.98 -26.97 18.49
C TRP A 13 -6.56 -26.43 18.31
N ILE A 14 -5.88 -26.09 19.41
CA ILE A 14 -4.52 -25.50 19.35
C ILE A 14 -3.44 -26.57 19.13
N SER A 15 -3.70 -27.82 19.54
CA SER A 15 -2.69 -28.89 19.47
C SER A 15 -2.48 -29.48 18.08
N LEU A 16 -3.40 -29.24 17.13
CA LEU A 16 -3.32 -29.78 15.76
C LEU A 16 -2.57 -28.87 14.77
N LEU A 17 -2.27 -27.62 15.15
CA LEU A 17 -1.51 -26.68 14.31
C LEU A 17 0.01 -26.73 14.52
N LEU A 18 0.48 -27.37 15.59
CA LEU A 18 1.90 -27.36 15.98
C LEU A 18 2.78 -28.41 15.26
N THR A 19 2.20 -29.35 14.52
CA THR A 19 2.97 -30.42 13.84
C THR A 19 3.39 -30.11 12.41
N VAL A 20 2.97 -28.99 11.81
CA VAL A 20 3.31 -28.61 10.42
C VAL A 20 4.54 -27.69 10.33
N LEU A 21 5.02 -27.14 11.44
CA LEU A 21 6.09 -26.13 11.44
C LEU A 21 7.52 -26.68 11.48
N LEU A 22 7.70 -28.01 11.48
CA LEU A 22 9.02 -28.65 11.73
C LEU A 22 9.67 -29.30 10.51
N THR A 23 9.15 -29.08 9.31
CA THR A 23 9.71 -29.66 8.08
C THR A 23 9.76 -28.66 6.93
N PHE A 24 10.52 -27.56 7.06
CA PHE A 24 11.07 -26.87 5.89
C PHE A 24 12.52 -26.44 6.15
N PRO A 25 13.48 -26.89 5.31
CA PRO A 25 14.91 -26.71 5.54
C PRO A 25 15.38 -25.30 5.21
N LEU A 26 16.25 -24.78 6.07
CA LEU A 26 16.98 -23.52 5.90
C LEU A 26 18.02 -23.68 4.78
N MET A 27 17.69 -23.24 3.56
CA MET A 27 18.65 -22.98 2.50
C MET A 27 18.82 -21.46 2.35
N THR A 28 19.63 -20.88 3.24
CA THR A 28 20.13 -19.51 3.09
C THR A 28 21.37 -19.54 2.20
N ALA A 29 21.19 -19.25 0.91
CA ALA A 29 22.29 -19.06 -0.03
C ALA A 29 23.00 -17.72 0.24
N CYS A 30 24.29 -17.79 0.53
CA CYS A 30 25.19 -16.66 0.73
C CYS A 30 25.67 -16.18 -0.65
N GLY A 31 25.14 -15.05 -1.13
CA GLY A 31 25.57 -14.42 -2.39
C GLY A 31 26.52 -13.26 -2.11
N SER A 32 27.83 -13.47 -2.30
CA SER A 32 28.83 -12.42 -2.13
C SER A 32 29.59 -12.11 -3.42
N LYS A 33 29.67 -10.80 -3.69
CA LYS A 33 30.64 -10.04 -4.50
C LYS A 33 30.41 -9.95 -6.01
N GLN A 34 30.09 -8.72 -6.44
CA GLN A 34 30.69 -8.14 -7.63
C GLN A 34 30.79 -6.62 -7.41
N ALA A 35 32.01 -6.11 -7.30
CA ALA A 35 32.29 -4.68 -7.26
C ALA A 35 32.00 -4.08 -8.65
N SER A 36 31.06 -3.14 -8.72
CA SER A 36 30.90 -2.31 -9.91
C SER A 36 31.87 -1.15 -9.79
N VAL A 37 33.04 -1.31 -10.39
CA VAL A 37 33.96 -0.22 -10.72
C VAL A 37 33.16 0.86 -11.49
N PRO A 38 33.18 2.14 -11.10
CA PRO A 38 32.57 3.19 -11.91
C PRO A 38 33.36 3.35 -13.22
N PRO A 39 32.70 3.50 -14.38
CA PRO A 39 33.42 3.75 -15.63
C PRO A 39 34.14 5.11 -15.57
N PRO A 40 35.30 5.24 -16.24
CA PRO A 40 36.07 6.48 -16.26
C PRO A 40 35.25 7.62 -16.86
N VAL A 41 35.24 8.76 -16.17
CA VAL A 41 34.65 10.02 -16.64
C VAL A 41 35.59 10.63 -17.69
N ASP A 42 35.07 10.84 -18.89
CA ASP A 42 35.72 11.61 -19.96
C ASP A 42 35.18 13.04 -19.90
N ASP A 43 35.99 13.98 -19.39
CA ASP A 43 35.66 15.40 -19.29
C ASP A 43 35.97 16.12 -20.62
N THR A 44 35.23 15.79 -21.68
CA THR A 44 35.23 16.62 -22.89
C THR A 44 33.87 16.61 -23.57
N ARG A 45 33.07 17.68 -23.38
CA ARG A 45 32.37 18.45 -24.43
C ARG A 45 31.12 19.16 -23.89
N ALA A 46 31.08 20.46 -24.16
CA ALA A 46 30.04 21.40 -23.80
C ALA A 46 28.65 21.08 -24.40
N GLY A 47 27.61 21.37 -23.60
CA GLY A 47 26.30 21.81 -24.07
C GLY A 47 25.28 20.72 -24.41
N GLN A 48 24.46 20.31 -23.43
CA GLN A 48 23.13 19.79 -23.75
C GLN A 48 22.15 19.90 -22.56
N THR A 49 20.98 20.44 -22.86
CA THR A 49 19.81 20.63 -21.99
C THR A 49 19.37 19.32 -21.33
N VAL A 50 19.22 19.33 -20.00
CA VAL A 50 18.69 18.23 -19.19
C VAL A 50 17.20 18.03 -19.46
N SER A 51 16.86 17.18 -20.42
CA SER A 51 15.56 16.53 -20.50
C SER A 51 15.56 15.36 -19.51
N ALA A 52 14.62 15.37 -18.56
CA ALA A 52 14.43 14.32 -17.58
C ALA A 52 14.26 12.94 -18.27
N PRO A 53 14.84 11.84 -17.75
CA PRO A 53 14.70 10.54 -18.35
C PRO A 53 13.26 10.04 -18.17
N ASN A 54 12.50 10.09 -19.26
CA ASN A 54 11.23 9.39 -19.44
C ASN A 54 11.51 7.88 -19.36
N ARG A 55 11.34 7.29 -18.17
CA ARG A 55 11.40 5.83 -17.97
C ARG A 55 10.12 5.20 -18.52
N SER A 56 9.99 5.12 -19.83
CA SER A 56 9.07 4.17 -20.46
C SER A 56 9.70 2.77 -20.35
N PRO A 57 9.09 1.82 -19.63
CA PRO A 57 9.62 0.45 -19.61
C PRO A 57 9.43 -0.18 -20.99
N GLU A 58 10.56 -0.46 -21.63
CA GLU A 58 10.68 -1.24 -22.87
C GLU A 58 10.02 -2.61 -22.66
N VAL A 59 8.93 -2.87 -23.40
CA VAL A 59 8.16 -4.11 -23.32
C VAL A 59 8.95 -5.24 -23.98
N LYS A 60 9.81 -5.90 -23.21
CA LYS A 60 10.40 -7.18 -23.61
C LYS A 60 9.33 -8.27 -23.48
N LYS A 61 8.71 -8.59 -24.62
CA LYS A 61 7.70 -9.63 -24.80
C LYS A 61 8.33 -11.02 -24.64
N GLY A 62 8.58 -11.39 -23.39
CA GLY A 62 8.97 -12.74 -22.95
C GLY A 62 7.95 -13.25 -21.94
N LEU A 63 7.55 -14.51 -22.11
CA LEU A 63 6.50 -15.24 -21.40
C LEU A 63 6.67 -15.22 -19.87
N SER A 64 6.28 -14.12 -19.23
CA SER A 64 6.11 -14.07 -17.77
C SER A 64 4.67 -13.68 -17.50
N ASN A 65 3.98 -14.50 -16.70
CA ASN A 65 2.81 -14.05 -15.96
C ASN A 65 3.28 -13.06 -14.87
N THR A 66 4.05 -12.02 -15.25
CA THR A 66 4.43 -10.96 -14.33
C THR A 66 3.13 -10.26 -13.97
N GLN A 67 2.64 -10.55 -12.77
CA GLN A 67 1.51 -9.88 -12.16
C GLN A 67 1.71 -8.38 -12.38
N LYS A 68 0.92 -7.78 -13.28
CA LYS A 68 1.08 -6.37 -13.60
C LYS A 68 0.71 -5.57 -12.35
N VAL A 69 1.63 -4.73 -11.92
CA VAL A 69 1.48 -3.88 -10.73
C VAL A 69 1.34 -2.44 -11.19
N ALA A 70 0.37 -1.75 -10.62
CA ALA A 70 0.21 -0.31 -10.77
C ALA A 70 0.74 0.41 -9.53
N ILE A 71 1.16 1.65 -9.71
CA ILE A 71 1.61 2.52 -8.60
C ILE A 71 0.48 3.49 -8.29
N LEU A 72 0.00 3.52 -7.05
CA LEU A 72 -0.97 4.50 -6.58
C LEU A 72 -0.25 5.54 -5.75
N ALA A 73 -0.18 6.77 -6.23
CA ALA A 73 0.32 7.94 -5.50
C ALA A 73 -0.83 8.92 -5.19
N GLY A 74 -0.55 9.97 -4.42
CA GLY A 74 -1.48 11.10 -4.22
C GLY A 74 -2.91 10.71 -3.81
N ALA A 75 -3.91 11.20 -4.55
CA ALA A 75 -5.32 10.95 -4.27
C ALA A 75 -5.69 9.46 -4.42
N ALA A 76 -5.13 8.77 -5.42
CA ALA A 76 -5.35 7.34 -5.62
C ALA A 76 -4.83 6.52 -4.43
N ALA A 77 -3.65 6.87 -3.90
CA ALA A 77 -3.09 6.23 -2.71
C ALA A 77 -3.97 6.45 -1.47
N LEU A 78 -4.41 7.69 -1.26
CA LEU A 78 -5.29 8.04 -0.15
C LEU A 78 -6.61 7.28 -0.23
N TYR A 79 -7.23 7.21 -1.41
CA TYR A 79 -8.49 6.50 -1.58
C TYR A 79 -8.33 5.00 -1.38
N TYR A 80 -7.20 4.44 -1.81
CA TYR A 80 -6.84 3.07 -1.54
C TYR A 80 -6.75 2.78 -0.04
N ILE A 81 -5.97 3.58 0.70
CA ILE A 81 -5.82 3.44 2.16
C ILE A 81 -7.17 3.56 2.86
N TYR A 82 -7.98 4.55 2.47
CA TYR A 82 -9.33 4.72 2.99
C TYR A 82 -10.19 3.47 2.77
N ASN A 83 -10.21 2.90 1.57
CA ASN A 83 -11.00 1.71 1.26
C ASN A 83 -10.56 0.46 2.04
N GLN A 84 -9.26 0.34 2.35
CA GLN A 84 -8.73 -0.76 3.18
C GLN A 84 -9.17 -0.64 4.65
N HIS A 85 -9.43 0.57 5.14
CA HIS A 85 -9.69 0.85 6.56
C HIS A 85 -11.13 1.27 6.87
N LYS A 86 -11.95 1.63 5.89
CA LYS A 86 -13.31 2.20 6.11
C LYS A 86 -14.27 1.29 6.90
N ASN A 87 -14.03 -0.02 6.93
CA ASN A 87 -14.89 -1.01 7.58
C ASN A 87 -14.24 -1.64 8.83
N LYS A 88 -13.07 -1.16 9.26
CA LYS A 88 -12.40 -1.68 10.45
C LYS A 88 -13.10 -1.17 11.71
N GLN A 89 -13.10 -1.99 12.77
CA GLN A 89 -13.72 -1.67 14.06
C GLN A 89 -12.70 -1.25 15.12
N GLU A 90 -11.41 -1.43 14.83
CA GLU A 90 -10.32 -1.01 15.72
C GLU A 90 -10.19 0.52 15.74
N GLN A 91 -9.43 1.03 16.71
CA GLN A 91 -9.10 2.44 16.85
C GLN A 91 -7.63 2.70 16.47
N GLY A 92 -7.29 3.97 16.19
CA GLY A 92 -5.93 4.37 15.88
C GLY A 92 -5.49 4.06 14.44
N PRO A 93 -4.18 3.96 14.18
CA PRO A 93 -3.64 3.83 12.83
C PRO A 93 -4.07 2.55 12.08
N GLN A 94 -4.45 1.51 12.81
CA GLN A 94 -4.98 0.25 12.25
C GLN A 94 -6.51 0.23 12.20
N GLY A 95 -7.15 1.28 12.69
CA GLY A 95 -8.59 1.37 12.88
C GLY A 95 -9.36 1.87 11.67
N GLN A 96 -10.55 2.41 11.95
CA GLN A 96 -11.41 2.99 10.93
C GLN A 96 -10.86 4.30 10.37
N TYR A 97 -10.86 4.42 9.04
CA TYR A 97 -10.47 5.66 8.35
C TYR A 97 -11.71 6.37 7.81
N TYR A 98 -11.68 7.69 7.85
CA TYR A 98 -12.75 8.58 7.46
C TYR A 98 -12.29 9.51 6.35
N LEU A 99 -13.22 9.85 5.46
CA LEU A 99 -13.01 10.84 4.42
C LEU A 99 -13.61 12.18 4.88
N SER A 100 -12.79 13.22 4.92
CA SER A 100 -13.22 14.59 5.20
C SER A 100 -13.88 15.20 3.96
N LYS A 101 -14.73 16.21 4.19
CA LYS A 101 -15.36 17.02 3.13
C LYS A 101 -14.36 17.65 2.14
N ASN A 102 -13.14 17.94 2.59
CA ASN A 102 -12.09 18.52 1.76
C ASN A 102 -11.25 17.45 1.02
N GLY A 103 -11.74 16.21 0.90
CA GLY A 103 -11.02 15.13 0.22
C GLY A 103 -9.79 14.57 0.98
N ARG A 104 -9.61 14.92 2.26
CA ARG A 104 -8.50 14.41 3.09
C ARG A 104 -8.94 13.17 3.88
N VAL A 105 -8.05 12.20 4.03
CA VAL A 105 -8.31 10.99 4.82
C VAL A 105 -7.71 11.17 6.23
N TYR A 106 -8.46 10.77 7.25
CA TYR A 106 -8.02 10.81 8.65
C TYR A 106 -8.51 9.57 9.41
N TYR A 107 -7.82 9.22 10.49
CA TYR A 107 -8.31 8.25 11.48
C TYR A 107 -8.44 8.90 12.86
N ARG A 108 -9.07 8.21 13.80
CA ARG A 108 -9.16 8.64 15.19
C ARG A 108 -8.38 7.70 16.10
N ASP A 109 -7.58 8.24 17.00
CA ASP A 109 -6.90 7.45 18.03
C ASP A 109 -7.85 7.06 19.18
N ALA A 110 -7.31 6.37 20.19
CA ALA A 110 -8.07 5.97 21.37
C ALA A 110 -8.60 7.15 22.20
N GLU A 111 -8.03 8.34 22.02
CA GLU A 111 -8.45 9.59 22.66
C GLU A 111 -9.39 10.40 21.76
N HIS A 112 -9.88 9.79 20.66
CA HIS A 112 -10.75 10.38 19.66
C HIS A 112 -10.15 11.58 18.89
N ARG A 113 -8.83 11.79 18.94
CA ARG A 113 -8.15 12.87 18.22
C ARG A 113 -7.99 12.48 16.75
N ALA A 114 -8.20 13.44 15.87
CA ALA A 114 -8.10 13.22 14.42
C ALA A 114 -6.64 13.29 13.96
N HIS A 115 -6.19 12.26 13.25
CA HIS A 115 -4.86 12.17 12.66
C HIS A 115 -4.98 12.08 11.14
N TRP A 116 -4.36 13.03 10.44
CA TRP A 116 -4.36 13.06 8.98
C TRP A 116 -3.43 12.00 8.41
N VAL A 117 -3.92 11.27 7.42
CA VAL A 117 -3.14 10.28 6.70
C VAL A 117 -2.33 10.98 5.62
N THR A 118 -1.03 10.71 5.59
CA THR A 118 -0.14 11.14 4.52
C THR A 118 0.23 9.90 3.69
N PRO A 119 -0.04 9.90 2.36
CA PRO A 119 0.36 8.79 1.52
C PRO A 119 1.88 8.78 1.32
N PRO A 120 2.50 7.61 1.13
CA PRO A 120 3.92 7.53 0.80
C PRO A 120 4.22 8.25 -0.52
N PRO A 121 5.29 9.07 -0.60
CA PRO A 121 5.62 9.83 -1.81
C PRO A 121 6.01 8.93 -2.99
N GLU A 122 6.58 7.76 -2.73
CA GLU A 122 6.90 6.74 -3.74
C GLU A 122 5.68 6.00 -4.29
N GLY A 123 4.51 6.17 -3.64
CA GLY A 123 3.28 5.49 -3.97
C GLY A 123 3.21 4.03 -3.48
N ILE A 124 2.01 3.47 -3.52
CA ILE A 124 1.70 2.10 -3.09
C ILE A 124 1.66 1.21 -4.34
N LYS A 125 2.42 0.12 -4.31
CA LYS A 125 2.40 -0.90 -5.36
C LYS A 125 1.20 -1.83 -5.14
N VAL A 126 0.25 -1.80 -6.06
CA VAL A 126 -1.01 -2.58 -5.97
C VAL A 126 -1.18 -3.40 -7.26
N PRO A 127 -1.64 -4.66 -7.20
CA PRO A 127 -1.96 -5.42 -8.41
C PRO A 127 -2.92 -4.65 -9.31
N GLU A 128 -2.70 -4.68 -10.62
CA GLU A 128 -3.49 -3.90 -11.59
C GLU A 128 -5.00 -4.15 -11.47
N SER A 129 -5.39 -5.40 -11.21
CA SER A 129 -6.78 -5.80 -11.01
C SER A 129 -7.48 -5.04 -9.88
N GLU A 130 -6.76 -4.72 -8.81
CA GLU A 130 -7.27 -3.92 -7.71
C GLU A 130 -7.11 -2.42 -7.98
N ALA A 131 -6.00 -2.03 -8.61
CA ALA A 131 -5.68 -0.66 -8.93
C ALA A 131 -6.63 -0.03 -9.94
N GLN A 132 -7.24 -0.82 -10.83
CA GLN A 132 -8.13 -0.34 -11.89
C GLN A 132 -9.32 0.48 -11.37
N LYS A 133 -9.76 0.23 -10.12
CA LYS A 133 -10.81 0.98 -9.42
C LYS A 133 -10.43 2.45 -9.17
N TYR A 134 -9.13 2.75 -9.20
CA TYR A 134 -8.54 4.05 -8.87
C TYR A 134 -8.03 4.79 -10.11
N ARG A 135 -8.24 4.27 -11.32
CA ARG A 135 -7.68 4.80 -12.58
C ARG A 135 -8.02 6.25 -12.88
N GLU A 136 -9.16 6.71 -12.38
CA GLU A 136 -9.69 8.06 -12.59
C GLU A 136 -9.11 9.09 -11.62
N PHE A 137 -8.44 8.63 -10.56
CA PHE A 137 -7.90 9.49 -9.52
C PHE A 137 -6.49 9.96 -9.84
N GLN A 138 -6.19 11.17 -9.39
CA GLN A 138 -4.83 11.71 -9.45
C GLN A 138 -3.84 10.77 -8.73
N GLY A 139 -2.71 10.50 -9.38
CA GLY A 139 -1.64 9.65 -8.86
C GLY A 139 -1.74 8.18 -9.27
N TYR A 140 -2.75 7.76 -10.04
CA TYR A 140 -2.72 6.45 -10.69
C TYR A 140 -1.56 6.37 -11.70
N ASN A 141 -0.66 5.40 -11.51
CA ASN A 141 0.61 5.27 -12.23
C ASN A 141 1.42 6.58 -12.28
N ASN A 142 1.44 7.34 -11.17
CA ASN A 142 2.08 8.66 -11.07
C ASN A 142 1.50 9.72 -12.02
N SER A 143 0.27 9.53 -12.52
CA SER A 143 -0.41 10.54 -13.31
C SER A 143 -0.62 11.82 -12.49
N PRO A 144 -0.17 13.00 -12.97
CA PRO A 144 -0.43 14.27 -12.29
C PRO A 144 -1.87 14.75 -12.47
N THR A 145 -2.60 14.16 -13.41
CA THR A 145 -4.00 14.47 -13.74
C THR A 145 -4.94 13.41 -13.18
N GLY A 146 -6.21 13.79 -13.00
CA GLY A 146 -7.28 12.93 -12.49
C GLY A 146 -8.16 13.68 -11.50
N ARG A 147 -9.22 13.02 -11.03
CA ARG A 147 -10.07 13.56 -9.96
C ARG A 147 -9.37 13.44 -8.61
N ASP A 148 -9.64 14.39 -7.73
CA ASP A 148 -9.26 14.29 -6.33
C ASP A 148 -10.36 13.59 -5.52
N LEU A 149 -10.11 13.47 -4.22
CA LEU A 149 -11.04 12.89 -3.26
C LEU A 149 -12.15 13.86 -2.83
N THR A 150 -12.07 15.15 -3.16
CA THR A 150 -13.08 16.15 -2.84
C THR A 150 -14.39 15.80 -3.54
N SER A 151 -14.32 15.49 -4.84
CA SER A 151 -15.47 15.03 -5.62
C SER A 151 -16.16 13.76 -5.06
N VAL A 152 -15.39 12.87 -4.41
CA VAL A 152 -15.93 11.67 -3.77
C VAL A 152 -16.63 12.02 -2.45
N ALA A 153 -16.05 12.92 -1.68
CA ALA A 153 -16.65 13.39 -0.44
C ALA A 153 -17.97 14.14 -0.70
N GLU A 154 -18.00 14.98 -1.72
CA GLU A 154 -19.21 15.68 -2.19
C GLU A 154 -20.30 14.70 -2.61
N ALA A 155 -19.98 13.71 -3.45
CA ALA A 155 -20.94 12.69 -3.88
C ALA A 155 -21.54 11.90 -2.69
N ARG A 156 -20.76 11.65 -1.64
CA ARG A 156 -21.25 10.96 -0.43
C ARG A 156 -22.08 11.85 0.49
N THR A 157 -21.84 13.16 0.46
CA THR A 157 -22.61 14.14 1.25
C THR A 157 -23.92 14.50 0.55
N ALA A 158 -23.93 14.48 -0.78
CA ALA A 158 -25.10 14.75 -1.61
C ALA A 158 -26.06 13.55 -1.72
N ALA A 159 -25.60 12.33 -1.42
CA ALA A 159 -26.48 11.17 -1.30
C ALA A 159 -27.29 11.28 0.00
N PRO A 160 -28.63 11.46 -0.05
CA PRO A 160 -29.43 11.38 1.15
C PRO A 160 -29.31 9.98 1.75
N VAL A 161 -29.06 9.93 3.05
CA VAL A 161 -29.17 8.70 3.84
C VAL A 161 -30.64 8.29 3.76
N GLN A 162 -30.97 7.31 2.92
CA GLN A 162 -32.30 6.72 2.85
C GLN A 162 -32.49 5.72 3.99
#